data_AF-A0A835ZJG1-F1
#
_entry.id   AF-A0A835ZJG1-F1
#
_cell.length_a   1.000
_cell.length_b   1.000
_cell.length_c   1.000
_cell.angle_alpha   90.00
_cell.angle_beta   90.00
_cell.angle_gamma   90.00
#
_symmetry.space_group_name_H-M   'P 1'
#
loop_
_entity.id
_entity.type
_entity.pdbx_description
1 polymer ?
#
loop_
_entity_poly.entity_id
_entity_poly.type
_entity_poly.pdbx_seq_one_letter_code
_entity_poly.pdbx_strand_id
1 'polypeptide(L)'
;MGNQLAGIAPSQILSVESYFSDIHDLEYDKSLGSTRFFKVAPVKHREGPVVVKVFAIQDPTLLLTSYKQELEELKIRLHSAQNCPPFQKAAEKASEKAAMLLRQYV
;
A
#
# COMPACT_ATOMS: atom_id res chain seq x y z
N MET A 1 13.94 3.12 9.49
CA MET A 1 12.89 3.97 8.90
C MET A 1 11.54 3.95 9.64
N GLY A 2 11.20 2.95 10.48
CA GLY A 2 9.93 2.96 11.23
C GLY A 2 9.87 3.93 12.43
N ASN A 3 11.01 4.38 12.95
CA ASN A 3 11.06 5.18 14.18
C ASN A 3 10.48 6.59 14.02
N GLN A 4 10.66 7.22 12.85
CA GLN A 4 10.13 8.57 12.58
C GLN A 4 8.58 8.58 12.54
N LEU A 5 7.98 7.50 12.02
CA LEU A 5 6.52 7.36 11.93
C LEU A 5 5.91 6.77 13.21
N ALA A 6 6.68 6.00 13.99
CA ALA A 6 6.21 5.40 15.24
C ALA A 6 6.11 6.42 16.40
N GLY A 7 6.82 7.55 16.31
CA GLY A 7 6.81 8.60 17.34
C GLY A 7 5.57 9.48 17.34
N ILE A 8 4.87 9.59 16.20
CA ILE A 8 3.59 10.31 16.12
C ILE A 8 2.48 9.34 16.55
N ALA A 9 1.75 9.71 17.61
CA ALA A 9 0.58 8.95 18.03
C ALA A 9 -0.60 9.30 17.11
N PRO A 10 -1.14 8.36 16.30
CA PRO A 10 -2.32 8.64 15.51
C PRO A 10 -3.53 8.91 16.40
N SER A 11 -4.36 9.89 16.00
CA SER A 11 -5.66 10.15 16.63
C SER A 11 -6.60 8.94 16.49
N GLN A 12 -6.49 8.20 15.40
CA GLN A 12 -7.27 6.99 15.13
C GLN A 12 -6.46 5.99 14.29
N ILE A 13 -6.58 4.70 14.63
CA ILE A 13 -6.06 3.60 13.82
C ILE A 13 -7.26 2.91 13.17
N LEU A 14 -7.38 3.00 11.85
CA LEU A 14 -8.46 2.34 11.12
C LEU A 14 -8.19 0.83 10.97
N SER A 15 -9.28 0.07 10.82
CA SER A 15 -9.20 -1.35 10.46
C SER A 15 -8.64 -1.49 9.04
N VAL A 16 -8.16 -2.69 8.70
CA VAL A 16 -7.62 -2.95 7.35
C VAL A 16 -8.71 -2.77 6.29
N GLU A 17 -9.90 -3.31 6.55
CA GLU A 17 -11.07 -3.24 5.68
C GLU A 17 -11.51 -1.79 5.39
N SER A 18 -11.44 -0.89 6.38
CA SER A 18 -11.81 0.53 6.21
C SER A 18 -10.98 1.26 5.15
N TYR A 19 -9.79 0.78 4.79
CA TYR A 19 -9.00 1.39 3.72
C TYR A 19 -9.44 0.97 2.32
N PHE A 20 -10.25 -0.08 2.19
CA PHE A 20 -10.75 -0.61 0.92
C PHE A 20 -12.19 -0.18 0.61
N SER A 21 -12.93 0.36 1.59
CA SER A 21 -14.36 0.72 1.44
C SER A 21 -14.64 1.68 0.29
N ASP A 22 -13.68 2.56 -0.01
CA ASP A 22 -13.82 3.62 -1.02
C ASP A 22 -13.29 3.18 -2.41
N ILE A 23 -12.88 1.92 -2.56
CA ILE A 23 -12.23 1.40 -3.77
C ILE A 23 -13.05 0.25 -4.37
N HIS A 24 -13.92 0.58 -5.32
CA HIS A 24 -14.87 -0.37 -5.90
C HIS A 24 -14.24 -1.52 -6.71
N ASP A 25 -12.99 -1.40 -7.14
CA ASP A 25 -12.30 -2.44 -7.92
C ASP A 25 -11.56 -3.48 -7.06
N LEU A 26 -11.54 -3.31 -5.73
CA LEU A 26 -10.84 -4.19 -4.79
C LEU A 26 -11.80 -4.78 -3.76
N GLU A 27 -11.96 -6.10 -3.78
CA GLU A 27 -12.73 -6.84 -2.78
C GLU A 27 -11.78 -7.38 -1.69
N TYR A 28 -11.88 -6.84 -0.48
CA TYR A 28 -11.09 -7.28 0.67
C TYR A 28 -11.46 -8.70 1.11
N ASP A 29 -10.44 -9.53 1.40
CA ASP A 29 -10.62 -10.89 1.91
C ASP A 29 -10.28 -10.97 3.41
N LYS A 30 -9.00 -10.84 3.77
CA LYS A 30 -8.54 -10.91 5.16
C LYS A 30 -7.28 -10.08 5.40
N SER A 31 -6.94 -9.82 6.66
CA SER A 31 -5.67 -9.17 7.01
C SER A 31 -4.53 -10.20 7.05
N LEU A 32 -3.38 -9.88 6.43
CA LEU A 32 -2.11 -10.60 6.61
C LEU A 32 -1.19 -9.94 7.64
N GLY A 33 -1.44 -8.67 7.95
CA GLY A 33 -0.62 -7.91 8.88
C GLY A 33 -1.15 -6.49 9.04
N SER A 34 -1.07 -5.97 10.27
CA SER A 34 -1.56 -4.65 10.62
C SER A 34 -0.66 -4.05 11.69
N THR A 35 -0.02 -2.92 11.36
CA THR A 35 0.68 -2.04 12.30
C THR A 35 -0.03 -0.68 12.34
N ARG A 36 0.42 0.26 13.16
CA ARG A 36 -0.21 1.60 13.27
C ARG A 36 -0.23 2.35 11.93
N PHE A 37 0.83 2.20 11.12
CA PHE A 37 1.01 2.94 9.86
C PHE A 37 0.99 2.05 8.61
N PHE A 38 0.98 0.72 8.75
CA PHE A 38 1.06 -0.19 7.60
C PHE A 38 0.10 -1.36 7.72
N LYS A 39 -0.71 -1.59 6.69
CA LYS A 39 -1.63 -2.73 6.59
C LYS A 39 -1.32 -3.58 5.37
N VAL A 40 -1.59 -4.87 5.46
CA VAL A 40 -1.43 -5.82 4.36
C VAL A 40 -2.65 -6.73 4.29
N ALA A 41 -3.20 -6.90 3.09
CA ALA A 41 -4.32 -7.79 2.84
C ALA A 41 -4.25 -8.38 1.41
N PRO A 42 -4.62 -9.66 1.21
CA PRO A 42 -5.13 -10.12 -0.07
C PRO A 42 -6.45 -9.41 -0.39
N VAL A 43 -6.61 -9.10 -1.66
CA VAL A 43 -7.81 -8.53 -2.25
C VAL A 43 -8.03 -9.19 -3.60
N LYS A 44 -9.29 -9.36 -3.99
CA LYS A 44 -9.64 -9.76 -5.35
C LYS A 44 -9.76 -8.50 -6.19
N HIS A 45 -8.99 -8.44 -7.27
CA HIS A 45 -9.13 -7.44 -8.33
C HIS A 45 -9.76 -8.11 -9.56
N ARG A 46 -10.33 -7.32 -10.48
CA ARG A 46 -10.93 -7.84 -11.72
C ARG A 46 -9.96 -8.66 -12.57
N GLU A 47 -8.68 -8.34 -12.49
CA GLU A 47 -7.60 -9.02 -13.23
C GLU A 47 -7.02 -10.24 -12.48
N GLY A 48 -7.49 -10.53 -11.26
CA GLY A 48 -7.04 -11.65 -10.45
C GLY A 48 -6.71 -11.30 -8.99
N PRO A 49 -6.24 -12.28 -8.20
CA PRO A 49 -5.87 -12.07 -6.80
C PRO A 49 -4.58 -11.25 -6.68
N VAL A 50 -4.62 -10.23 -5.82
CA VAL A 50 -3.49 -9.35 -5.54
C VAL A 50 -3.32 -9.14 -4.03
N VAL A 51 -2.12 -8.76 -3.61
CA VAL A 51 -1.83 -8.32 -2.24
C VAL A 51 -1.62 -6.81 -2.25
N VAL A 52 -2.36 -6.12 -1.40
CA VAL A 52 -2.22 -4.69 -1.22
C VAL A 52 -1.48 -4.39 0.06
N LYS A 53 -0.43 -3.60 -0.08
CA LYS A 53 0.25 -2.93 1.02
C LYS A 53 -0.31 -1.53 1.14
N VAL A 54 -0.90 -1.22 2.29
CA VAL A 54 -1.54 0.06 2.61
C VAL A 54 -0.65 0.82 3.57
N PHE A 55 -0.20 1.99 3.16
CA PHE A 55 0.46 2.95 4.03
C PHE A 55 -0.58 3.98 4.50
N ALA A 56 -0.86 3.99 5.80
CA ALA A 56 -1.80 4.93 6.40
C ALA A 56 -1.14 6.30 6.54
N ILE A 57 -1.72 7.33 5.89
CA ILE A 57 -1.22 8.70 5.95
C ILE A 57 -1.76 9.32 7.23
N GLN A 58 -0.87 9.50 8.21
CA GLN A 58 -1.20 10.14 9.48
C GLN A 58 -0.77 11.61 9.50
N ASP A 59 0.31 11.93 8.78
CA ASP A 59 0.83 13.28 8.62
C ASP A 59 0.71 13.70 7.13
N PRO A 60 -0.17 14.65 6.80
CA PRO A 60 -0.35 15.10 5.42
C PRO A 60 0.85 15.90 4.88
N THR A 61 1.78 16.31 5.74
CA THR A 61 3.02 16.99 5.31
C THR A 61 4.07 16.01 4.77
N LEU A 62 3.87 14.71 4.97
CA LEU A 62 4.75 13.68 4.44
C LEU A 62 4.68 13.65 2.90
N LEU A 63 5.78 14.07 2.26
CA LEU A 63 5.90 14.08 0.80
C LEU A 63 6.09 12.66 0.26
N LEU A 64 5.02 12.06 -0.26
CA LEU A 64 5.05 10.70 -0.84
C LEU A 64 5.58 10.66 -2.28
N THR A 65 5.69 11.81 -2.95
CA THR A 65 6.04 11.90 -4.37
C THR A 65 7.47 11.41 -4.65
N SER A 66 8.44 11.70 -3.76
CA SER A 66 9.81 11.17 -3.89
C SER A 66 9.83 9.64 -3.81
N TYR A 67 9.14 9.06 -2.82
CA TYR A 67 9.05 7.62 -2.67
C TYR A 67 8.37 6.95 -3.86
N LYS A 68 7.38 7.60 -4.48
CA LYS A 68 6.77 7.11 -5.72
C LYS A 68 7.78 7.08 -6.86
N GLN A 69 8.56 8.14 -7.03
CA GLN A 69 9.59 8.18 -8.07
C GLN A 69 10.61 7.05 -7.86
N GLU A 70 11.09 6.86 -6.64
CA GLU A 70 11.99 5.75 -6.29
C GLU A 70 11.36 4.39 -6.58
N LEU A 71 10.06 4.21 -6.31
CA LEU A 71 9.34 2.99 -6.64
C LEU A 71 9.29 2.74 -8.15
N GLU A 72 8.99 3.75 -8.96
CA GLU A 72 8.97 3.60 -10.43
C GLU A 72 10.37 3.28 -10.99
N GLU A 73 11.41 3.90 -10.45
CA GLU A 73 12.79 3.56 -10.80
C GLU A 73 13.13 2.10 -10.43
N LEU A 74 12.72 1.64 -9.24
CA LEU A 74 12.87 0.24 -8.84
C LEU A 74 12.08 -0.71 -9.74
N LYS A 75 10.88 -0.34 -10.19
CA LYS A 75 10.08 -1.13 -11.13
C LYS A 75 10.81 -1.33 -12.45
N ILE A 76 11.42 -0.27 -12.99
CA ILE A 76 12.21 -0.34 -14.22
C ILE A 76 13.44 -1.25 -14.02
N ARG A 77 14.19 -1.03 -12.93
CA ARG A 77 15.41 -1.79 -12.64
C ARG A 77 15.17 -3.28 -12.39
N LEU A 78 14.02 -3.63 -11.80
CA LEU A 78 13.69 -5.01 -11.44
C LEU A 78 12.88 -5.74 -12.52
N HIS A 79 12.55 -5.10 -13.64
CA HIS A 79 11.71 -5.67 -14.68
C HIS A 79 12.23 -7.02 -15.23
N SER A 80 13.55 -7.20 -15.33
CA SER A 80 14.19 -8.42 -15.82
C SER A 80 14.54 -9.42 -14.71
N ALA A 81 14.29 -9.09 -13.44
CA ALA A 81 14.65 -9.94 -12.31
C ALA A 81 13.52 -10.94 -11.99
N GLN A 82 13.69 -12.19 -12.42
CA GLN A 82 12.68 -13.26 -12.25
C GLN A 82 12.28 -13.52 -10.79
N ASN A 83 13.22 -13.35 -9.85
CA ASN A 83 12.98 -13.56 -8.42
C ASN A 83 12.42 -12.33 -7.69
N CYS A 84 12.27 -11.19 -8.39
CA CYS A 84 11.81 -9.94 -7.82
C CYS A 84 10.60 -9.41 -8.62
N PRO A 85 9.44 -10.09 -8.57
CA PRO A 85 8.28 -9.68 -9.33
C PRO A 85 7.95 -8.21 -9.03
N PRO A 86 7.91 -7.35 -10.06
CA PRO A 86 7.66 -5.93 -9.87
C PRO A 86 6.24 -5.73 -9.32
N PHE A 87 6.04 -4.64 -8.58
CA PHE A 87 4.69 -4.24 -8.22
C PHE A 87 3.94 -3.79 -9.47
N GLN A 88 2.65 -4.11 -9.54
CA GLN A 88 1.84 -3.84 -10.73
C GLN A 88 1.48 -2.35 -10.79
N LYS A 89 1.08 -1.78 -9.64
CA LYS A 89 0.58 -0.40 -9.55
C LYS A 89 0.94 0.23 -8.21
N ALA A 90 1.50 1.44 -8.25
CA ALA A 90 1.58 2.35 -7.11
C ALA A 90 0.42 3.36 -7.23
N ALA A 91 -0.61 3.21 -6.39
CA ALA A 91 -1.72 4.14 -6.35
C ALA A 91 -1.44 5.19 -5.27
N GLU A 92 -0.97 6.36 -5.70
CA GLU A 92 -0.63 7.49 -4.82
C GLU A 92 -1.89 8.11 -4.16
N LYS A 93 -3.07 7.87 -4.74
CA LYS A 93 -4.36 8.35 -4.23
C LYS A 93 -5.46 7.33 -4.47
N ALA A 94 -5.55 6.33 -3.60
CA ALA A 94 -6.81 5.58 -3.50
C ALA A 94 -7.79 6.28 -2.54
N SER A 95 -7.28 7.06 -1.59
CA SER A 95 -8.04 7.91 -0.65
C SER A 95 -7.09 8.95 -0.01
N GLU A 96 -7.58 10.08 0.49
CA GLU A 96 -6.77 11.06 1.26
C GLU A 96 -6.13 10.43 2.52
N LYS A 97 -6.59 9.24 2.92
CA LYS A 97 -6.22 8.54 4.14
C LYS A 97 -5.08 7.53 3.96
N ALA A 98 -4.76 7.14 2.72
CA ALA A 98 -3.77 6.09 2.48
C ALA A 98 -3.16 6.08 1.08
N ALA A 99 -1.89 5.67 1.03
CA ALA A 99 -1.22 5.25 -0.19
C ALA A 99 -1.22 3.72 -0.31
N MET A 100 -1.41 3.20 -1.52
CA MET A 100 -1.54 1.76 -1.75
C MET A 100 -0.57 1.25 -2.81
N LEU A 101 0.02 0.08 -2.55
CA LEU A 101 0.87 -0.64 -3.48
C LEU A 101 0.30 -2.03 -3.76
N LEU A 102 -0.03 -2.31 -5.02
CA LEU A 102 -0.58 -3.58 -5.48
C LEU A 102 0.54 -4.48 -5.99
N ARG A 103 0.58 -5.73 -5.51
CA ARG A 103 1.43 -6.79 -6.06
C ARG A 103 0.61 -8.01 -6.40
N GLN A 104 1.06 -8.76 -7.40
CA GLN A 104 0.52 -10.08 -7.69
C GLN A 104 0.63 -11.00 -6.47
N TYR A 105 -0.42 -11.76 -6.20
CA TYR A 105 -0.37 -12.88 -5.28
C TYR A 105 0.21 -14.09 -6.03
N VAL A 106 1.42 -14.51 -5.66
CA VAL A 106 2.15 -15.64 -6.25
C VAL A 106 2.19 -16.79 -5.25
#